data_AF-A0A5N6XWB8-F1
#
_entry.id   AF-A0A5N6XWB8-F1
#
_cell.length_a   1.000
_cell.length_b   1.000
_cell.length_c   1.000
_cell.angle_alpha   90.00
_cell.angle_beta   90.00
_cell.angle_gamma   90.00
#
_symmetry.space_group_name_H-M   'P 1'
#
loop_
_entity.id
_entity.type
_entity.pdbx_description
1 polymer ?
#
loop_
_entity_poly.entity_id
_entity_poly.type
_entity_poly.pdbx_seq_one_letter_code
_entity_poly.pdbx_strand_id
1 'polypeptide(L)'
;MPREPYQRCSQAIFEAWLKPRIQGNPLIDSHYGMKFETLTEHDGYVESELIDREGVTHVVRSHYVIACDGAGSRVRRSVGIQLDGGPVPGAMWLIHFKSRDLSRLQSQGQFWHIFFTSGHALIAQDEVDTWTLHTPIQVGASVDHLDPREAIYQGLGGEGPPFPIQVDEILVTSVWRPMICLAEKYASAGMRVFLAGDSAHQNIPTGGYGMNTAVGDSFDIGWKISAVLHGYAGPLLLASYEQERRPVGARNIERSGVHFEVHSTYVQWSRDAPGVITSSTPEGVDLRERVAQLLRERDGENRDLGIELGYRYSPSPVVVAPQNDGDEPKWTERTFVPSTWPGSRVPHVFLRDGKTSSFDILGTGPEFTLVDFTANAAFIEVFEPVFQARGVPYKVAHLPDQTHVRTIWQRDAVLVRPDDHVAWRASDSIPAFSVKVDEVLDIALGIGSQGLAKTLAGSAGTKQHFTSTVGVVPVEHVQGLGEFQR
;
A
#
# COMPACT_ATOMS: atom_id res chain seq x y z
N MET A 1 0.01 6.38 -17.66
CA MET A 1 0.23 7.28 -16.50
C MET A 1 -1.03 7.28 -15.65
N PRO A 2 -0.92 7.43 -14.32
CA PRO A 2 -2.10 7.49 -13.45
C PRO A 2 -2.98 8.69 -13.81
N ARG A 3 -4.26 8.63 -13.43
CA ARG A 3 -5.21 9.74 -13.59
C ARG A 3 -4.72 10.98 -12.84
N GLU A 4 -4.39 10.79 -11.57
CA GLU A 4 -3.93 11.84 -10.67
C GLU A 4 -2.40 11.78 -10.53
N PRO A 5 -1.70 12.93 -10.55
CA PRO A 5 -0.27 12.97 -10.29
C PRO A 5 0.04 12.65 -8.82
N TYR A 6 1.30 12.31 -8.54
CA TYR A 6 1.79 12.20 -7.16
C TYR A 6 1.54 13.50 -6.39
N GLN A 7 1.10 13.36 -5.15
CA GLN A 7 0.90 14.47 -4.23
C GLN A 7 1.75 14.26 -2.99
N ARG A 8 2.27 15.36 -2.44
CA ARG A 8 2.94 15.40 -1.15
C ARG A 8 1.98 15.99 -0.13
N CYS A 9 1.54 15.15 0.80
CA CYS A 9 0.66 15.56 1.89
C CYS A 9 1.09 14.82 3.15
N SER A 10 1.53 15.55 4.18
CA SER A 10 1.89 14.92 5.45
C SER A 10 0.65 14.31 6.10
N GLN A 11 0.84 13.21 6.83
CA GLN A 11 -0.25 12.53 7.51
C GLN A 11 -1.01 13.45 8.47
N ALA A 12 -0.31 14.36 9.16
CA ALA A 12 -0.93 15.33 10.06
C ALA A 12 -1.93 16.26 9.34
N ILE A 13 -1.65 16.64 8.08
CA ILE A 13 -2.57 17.43 7.26
C ILE A 13 -3.69 16.54 6.71
N PHE A 14 -3.33 15.37 6.17
CA PHE A 14 -4.28 14.46 5.55
C PHE A 14 -5.35 13.98 6.53
N GLU A 15 -4.96 13.52 7.73
CA GLU A 15 -5.89 13.05 8.74
C GLU A 15 -6.75 14.17 9.32
N ALA A 16 -6.17 15.36 9.54
CA ALA A 16 -6.92 16.54 9.98
C ALA A 16 -7.97 16.96 8.95
N TRP A 17 -7.67 16.82 7.66
CA TRP A 17 -8.60 17.08 6.57
C TRP A 17 -9.68 15.99 6.43
N LEU A 18 -9.31 14.72 6.66
CA LEU A 18 -10.21 13.57 6.51
C LEU A 18 -11.19 13.43 7.68
N LYS A 19 -10.73 13.66 8.91
CA LYS A 19 -11.53 13.53 10.13
C LYS A 19 -12.91 14.24 10.08
N PRO A 20 -13.03 15.54 9.75
CA PRO A 20 -14.33 16.20 9.70
C PRO A 20 -15.26 15.63 8.60
N ARG A 21 -14.70 15.04 7.53
CA ARG A 21 -15.48 14.37 6.48
C ARG A 21 -16.06 13.05 6.97
N ILE A 22 -15.28 12.29 7.73
CA ILE A 22 -15.75 11.07 8.39
C ILE A 22 -16.85 11.43 9.39
N GLN A 23 -16.61 12.40 10.27
CA GLN A 23 -17.58 12.84 11.29
C GLN A 23 -18.85 13.46 10.70
N GLY A 24 -18.76 14.05 9.51
CA GLY A 24 -19.90 14.64 8.80
C GLY A 24 -20.66 13.67 7.90
N ASN A 25 -20.20 12.44 7.71
CA ASN A 25 -20.86 11.46 6.87
C ASN A 25 -21.98 10.75 7.66
N PRO A 26 -23.26 10.84 7.24
CA PRO A 26 -24.38 10.23 7.97
C PRO A 26 -24.36 8.70 8.00
N LEU A 27 -23.49 8.05 7.22
CA LEU A 27 -23.30 6.60 7.20
C LEU A 27 -22.21 6.11 8.16
N ILE A 28 -21.54 7.01 8.90
CA ILE A 28 -20.42 6.65 9.76
C ILE A 28 -20.63 7.18 11.18
N ASP A 29 -20.75 6.26 12.14
CA ASP A 29 -20.63 6.57 13.56
C ASP A 29 -19.16 6.52 13.99
N SER A 30 -18.62 7.67 14.40
CA SER A 30 -17.20 7.79 14.78
C SER A 30 -17.03 8.09 16.27
N HIS A 31 -16.32 7.20 16.97
CA HIS A 31 -16.09 7.29 18.41
C HIS A 31 -14.59 7.42 18.71
N TYR A 32 -14.14 8.60 19.12
CA TYR A 32 -12.77 8.84 19.56
C TYR A 32 -12.64 8.67 21.07
N GLY A 33 -11.45 8.28 21.52
CA GLY A 33 -11.22 8.00 22.95
C GLY A 33 -11.69 6.62 23.40
N MET A 34 -12.11 5.78 22.46
CA MET A 34 -12.42 4.37 22.71
C MET A 34 -11.15 3.53 22.45
N LYS A 35 -10.69 2.82 23.47
CA LYS A 35 -9.56 1.89 23.38
C LYS A 35 -10.08 0.47 23.19
N PHE A 36 -9.65 -0.21 22.14
CA PHE A 36 -9.93 -1.63 21.97
C PHE A 36 -9.13 -2.48 22.97
N GLU A 37 -9.80 -3.42 23.64
CA GLU A 37 -9.14 -4.38 24.53
C GLU A 37 -9.02 -5.77 23.91
N THR A 38 -10.14 -6.37 23.52
CA THR A 38 -10.21 -7.72 22.95
C THR A 38 -11.46 -7.89 22.10
N LEU A 39 -11.53 -9.02 21.38
CA LEU A 39 -12.75 -9.46 20.71
C LEU A 39 -12.91 -10.98 20.81
N THR A 40 -14.15 -11.42 20.64
CA THR A 40 -14.48 -12.83 20.39
C THR A 40 -15.25 -12.94 19.09
N GLU A 41 -14.79 -13.82 18.20
CA GLU A 41 -15.48 -14.14 16.96
C GLU A 41 -16.50 -15.27 17.21
N HIS A 42 -17.75 -15.05 16.79
CA HIS A 42 -18.85 -16.00 16.92
C HIS A 42 -19.39 -16.39 15.53
N ASP A 43 -20.27 -17.38 15.49
CA ASP A 43 -21.06 -17.62 14.29
C ASP A 43 -22.03 -16.44 14.07
N GLY A 44 -21.97 -15.81 12.90
CA GLY A 44 -22.80 -14.66 12.54
C GLY A 44 -22.28 -13.26 12.92
N TYR A 45 -21.39 -13.12 13.91
CA TYR A 45 -20.97 -11.81 14.43
C TYR A 45 -19.62 -11.83 15.16
N VAL A 46 -19.12 -10.64 15.49
CA VAL A 46 -17.96 -10.39 16.35
C VAL A 46 -18.42 -9.53 17.53
N GLU A 47 -17.97 -9.87 18.74
CA GLU A 47 -18.20 -9.09 19.94
C GLU A 47 -16.87 -8.44 20.36
N SER A 48 -16.82 -7.11 20.37
CA SER A 48 -15.62 -6.32 20.68
C SER A 48 -15.79 -5.58 22.00
N GLU A 49 -14.79 -5.67 22.86
CA GLU A 49 -14.72 -4.93 24.12
C GLU A 49 -13.88 -3.66 23.95
N LEU A 50 -14.49 -2.51 24.26
CA LEU A 50 -13.88 -1.20 24.19
C LEU A 50 -13.90 -0.54 25.57
N ILE A 51 -12.89 0.24 25.91
CA ILE A 51 -12.83 1.04 27.14
C ILE A 51 -12.82 2.52 26.76
N ASP A 52 -13.70 3.31 27.34
CA ASP A 52 -13.72 4.77 27.14
C ASP A 52 -12.70 5.51 28.05
N ARG A 53 -12.71 6.83 28.04
CA ARG A 53 -11.74 7.65 28.79
C ARG A 53 -12.01 7.63 30.30
N GLU A 54 -13.25 7.34 30.68
CA GLU A 54 -13.73 7.21 32.04
C GLU A 54 -13.43 5.82 32.63
N GLY A 55 -12.97 4.88 31.79
CA GLY A 55 -12.64 3.51 32.17
C GLY A 55 -13.84 2.57 32.14
N VAL A 56 -14.95 2.97 31.54
CA VAL A 56 -16.15 2.14 31.38
C VAL A 56 -15.96 1.20 30.18
N THR A 57 -16.28 -0.08 30.39
CA THR A 57 -16.28 -1.09 29.32
C THR A 57 -17.58 -1.04 28.53
N HIS A 58 -17.45 -1.00 27.21
CA HIS A 58 -18.53 -1.07 26.23
C HIS A 58 -18.37 -2.34 25.40
N VAL A 59 -19.48 -3.00 25.09
CA VAL A 59 -19.50 -4.19 24.24
C VAL A 59 -20.21 -3.84 22.94
N VAL A 60 -19.51 -3.99 21.82
CA VAL A 60 -20.04 -3.72 20.48
C VAL A 60 -20.17 -5.03 19.71
N ARG A 61 -21.37 -5.28 19.19
CA ARG A 61 -21.63 -6.40 18.29
C ARG A 61 -21.65 -5.91 16.85
N SER A 62 -20.83 -6.51 16.00
CA SER A 62 -20.77 -6.21 14.57
C SER A 62 -20.76 -7.48 13.73
N HIS A 63 -21.13 -7.39 12.46
CA HIS A 63 -20.99 -8.54 11.54
C HIS A 63 -19.52 -8.83 11.19
N TYR A 64 -18.73 -7.76 11.10
CA TYR A 64 -17.33 -7.77 10.70
C TYR A 64 -16.51 -6.75 11.52
N VAL A 65 -15.20 -6.98 11.61
CA VAL A 65 -14.22 -6.04 12.17
C VAL A 65 -13.08 -5.88 11.15
N ILE A 66 -12.70 -4.63 10.87
CA ILE A 66 -11.51 -4.31 10.08
C ILE A 66 -10.47 -3.70 11.02
N ALA A 67 -9.35 -4.37 11.18
CA ALA A 67 -8.24 -3.94 12.01
C ALA A 67 -7.39 -2.90 11.28
N CYS A 68 -7.62 -1.62 11.59
CA CYS A 68 -6.78 -0.51 11.16
C CYS A 68 -6.00 0.08 12.35
N ASP A 69 -5.68 -0.74 13.36
CA ASP A 69 -5.13 -0.34 14.66
C ASP A 69 -3.59 -0.34 14.74
N GLY A 70 -2.92 -0.32 13.58
CA GLY A 70 -1.49 -0.07 13.45
C GLY A 70 -0.57 -1.25 13.80
N ALA A 71 0.74 -0.99 13.81
CA ALA A 71 1.78 -2.00 14.00
C ALA A 71 1.60 -2.86 15.28
N GLY A 72 1.15 -2.19 16.34
CA GLY A 72 0.84 -2.78 17.64
C GLY A 72 -0.50 -3.52 17.71
N SER A 73 -1.12 -3.85 16.58
CA SER A 73 -2.50 -4.36 16.47
C SER A 73 -2.90 -5.35 17.58
N ARG A 74 -3.86 -4.93 18.40
CA ARG A 74 -4.51 -5.77 19.42
C ARG A 74 -5.55 -6.69 18.77
N VAL A 75 -6.23 -6.20 17.73
CA VAL A 75 -7.20 -7.00 16.98
C VAL A 75 -6.54 -8.22 16.37
N ARG A 76 -5.40 -8.06 15.66
CA ARG A 76 -4.62 -9.16 15.08
C ARG A 76 -4.26 -10.22 16.13
N ARG A 77 -3.76 -9.78 17.29
CA ARG A 77 -3.39 -10.69 18.39
C ARG A 77 -4.59 -11.43 18.97
N SER A 78 -5.76 -10.78 19.05
CA SER A 78 -6.99 -11.38 19.58
C SER A 78 -7.49 -12.55 18.72
N VAL A 79 -7.24 -12.51 17.41
CA VAL A 79 -7.55 -13.61 16.48
C VAL A 79 -6.37 -14.56 16.22
N GLY A 80 -5.27 -14.41 16.97
CA GLY A 80 -4.13 -15.32 16.95
C GLY A 80 -3.25 -15.27 15.68
N ILE A 81 -3.41 -14.24 14.84
CA ILE A 81 -2.62 -14.10 13.61
C ILE A 81 -1.20 -13.59 13.96
N GLN A 82 -0.19 -14.30 13.46
CA GLN A 82 1.22 -13.96 13.68
C GLN A 82 1.77 -13.06 12.58
N LEU A 83 2.93 -12.46 12.87
CA LEU A 83 3.73 -11.72 11.91
C LEU A 83 4.97 -12.52 11.53
N ASP A 84 5.24 -12.58 10.24
CA ASP A 84 6.53 -12.92 9.66
C ASP A 84 7.44 -11.69 9.67
N GLY A 85 8.75 -11.86 9.88
CA GLY A 85 9.72 -10.76 9.91
C GLY A 85 9.95 -10.17 11.31
N GLY A 86 10.52 -8.96 11.37
CA GLY A 86 10.91 -8.35 12.64
C GLY A 86 11.65 -7.02 12.51
N PRO A 87 12.24 -6.54 13.61
CA PRO A 87 12.97 -5.28 13.63
C PRO A 87 14.23 -5.32 12.75
N VAL A 88 14.54 -4.19 12.14
CA VAL A 88 15.80 -3.96 11.42
C VAL A 88 16.92 -3.61 12.41
N PRO A 89 18.20 -3.91 12.12
CA PRO A 89 19.33 -3.42 12.90
C PRO A 89 19.38 -1.87 12.92
N GLY A 90 19.42 -1.29 14.11
CA GLY A 90 19.50 0.17 14.33
C GLY A 90 18.19 0.83 14.74
N ALA A 91 18.29 2.08 15.16
CA ALA A 91 17.16 2.95 15.47
C ALA A 91 17.43 4.37 14.96
N MET A 92 16.38 5.16 14.81
CA MET A 92 16.44 6.55 14.39
C MET A 92 15.90 7.44 15.48
N TRP A 93 16.64 8.50 15.81
CA TRP A 93 16.11 9.63 16.57
C TRP A 93 15.54 10.66 15.59
N LEU A 94 14.21 10.79 15.61
CA LEU A 94 13.45 11.69 14.76
C LEU A 94 13.27 13.01 15.49
N ILE A 95 13.72 14.10 14.88
CA ILE A 95 13.60 15.46 15.43
C ILE A 95 12.76 16.29 14.46
N HIS A 96 11.53 16.59 14.84
CA HIS A 96 10.66 17.50 14.09
C HIS A 96 10.86 18.91 14.61
N PHE A 97 11.14 19.85 13.72
CA PHE A 97 11.47 21.22 14.11
C PHE A 97 10.99 22.24 13.08
N LYS A 98 10.90 23.49 13.51
CA LYS A 98 10.69 24.63 12.65
C LYS A 98 11.95 25.43 12.42
N SER A 99 12.18 25.82 11.18
CA SER A 99 13.24 26.74 10.79
C SER A 99 12.90 27.41 9.46
N ARG A 100 13.04 28.75 9.42
CA ARG A 100 12.99 29.55 8.19
C ARG A 100 14.37 29.93 7.64
N ASP A 101 15.43 29.27 8.10
CA ASP A 101 16.80 29.48 7.59
C ASP A 101 17.01 28.80 6.22
N LEU A 102 16.16 29.14 5.25
CA LEU A 102 16.09 28.52 3.93
C LEU A 102 17.39 28.74 3.14
N SER A 103 18.08 29.86 3.37
CA SER A 103 19.39 30.11 2.77
C SER A 103 20.44 29.05 3.11
N ARG A 104 20.30 28.42 4.28
CA ARG A 104 21.19 27.35 4.72
C ARG A 104 20.63 25.97 4.39
N LEU A 105 19.36 25.74 4.74
CA LEU A 105 18.68 24.46 4.54
C LEU A 105 18.56 24.08 3.06
N GLN A 106 18.26 25.05 2.18
CA GLN A 106 18.12 24.85 0.74
C GLN A 106 19.31 25.40 -0.06
N SER A 107 20.50 25.46 0.56
CA SER A 107 21.73 25.92 -0.09
C SER A 107 22.10 25.13 -1.35
N GLN A 108 21.64 23.88 -1.46
CA GLN A 108 21.82 22.99 -2.62
C GLN A 108 20.58 22.91 -3.53
N GLY A 109 19.58 23.76 -3.30
CA GLY A 109 18.28 23.74 -3.97
C GLY A 109 17.15 23.20 -3.10
N GLN A 110 15.94 23.25 -3.64
CA GLN A 110 14.74 22.69 -3.02
C GLN A 110 14.75 21.16 -3.14
N PHE A 111 14.34 20.47 -2.07
CA PHE A 111 14.28 19.01 -2.00
C PHE A 111 13.13 18.57 -1.10
N TRP A 112 12.72 17.31 -1.29
CA TRP A 112 11.83 16.63 -0.33
C TRP A 112 12.61 15.80 0.68
N HIS A 113 13.65 15.12 0.20
CA HIS A 113 14.56 14.33 1.02
C HIS A 113 16.01 14.69 0.66
N ILE A 114 16.82 14.97 1.68
CA ILE A 114 18.28 14.88 1.59
C ILE A 114 18.71 13.67 2.39
N PHE A 115 19.47 12.78 1.76
CA PHE A 115 20.16 11.68 2.44
C PHE A 115 21.65 11.96 2.49
N PHE A 116 22.23 11.83 3.67
CA PHE A 116 23.64 12.09 3.92
C PHE A 116 24.42 10.77 3.94
N THR A 117 25.68 10.79 3.51
CA THR A 117 26.57 9.62 3.58
C THR A 117 26.88 9.19 5.02
N SER A 118 26.65 10.07 6.01
CA SER A 118 26.72 9.73 7.43
C SER A 118 25.51 8.92 7.94
N GLY A 119 24.51 8.69 7.08
CA GLY A 119 23.28 7.96 7.40
C GLY A 119 22.14 8.83 7.93
N HIS A 120 22.37 10.14 8.12
CA HIS A 120 21.30 11.08 8.43
C HIS A 120 20.38 11.27 7.23
N ALA A 121 19.14 11.68 7.48
CA ALA A 121 18.24 12.17 6.44
C ALA A 121 17.47 13.40 6.92
N LEU A 122 17.31 14.39 6.07
CA LEU A 122 16.48 15.56 6.32
C LEU A 122 15.26 15.52 5.39
N ILE A 123 14.07 15.55 5.96
CA ILE A 123 12.80 15.58 5.24
C ILE A 123 12.16 16.96 5.35
N ALA A 124 11.79 17.53 4.20
CA ALA A 124 10.96 18.72 4.14
C ALA A 124 9.47 18.33 4.27
N GLN A 125 8.82 18.69 5.38
CA GLN A 125 7.41 18.35 5.60
C GLN A 125 6.48 19.26 4.80
N ASP A 126 6.84 20.54 4.66
CA ASP A 126 6.08 21.53 3.89
C ASP A 126 6.94 22.40 2.95
N GLU A 127 8.28 22.32 3.03
CA GLU A 127 9.25 23.18 2.30
C GLU A 127 9.22 24.67 2.70
N VAL A 128 8.45 25.03 3.72
CA VAL A 128 8.29 26.40 4.20
C VAL A 128 9.06 26.58 5.49
N ASP A 129 8.69 25.84 6.53
CA ASP A 129 9.35 25.94 7.82
C ASP A 129 9.40 24.63 8.61
N THR A 130 8.68 23.57 8.21
CA THR A 130 8.63 22.33 8.99
C THR A 130 9.53 21.25 8.38
N TRP A 131 10.40 20.71 9.24
CA TRP A 131 11.44 19.74 8.86
C TRP A 131 11.48 18.57 9.83
N THR A 132 12.00 17.44 9.36
CA THR A 132 12.31 16.29 10.22
C THR A 132 13.72 15.80 9.94
N LEU A 133 14.58 15.82 10.96
CA LEU A 133 15.88 15.16 10.89
C LEU A 133 15.76 13.73 11.42
N HIS A 134 16.25 12.77 10.63
CA HIS A 134 16.45 11.39 11.02
C HIS A 134 17.91 11.20 11.39
N THR A 135 18.18 10.90 12.66
CA THR A 135 19.52 10.72 13.20
C THR A 135 19.74 9.25 13.56
N PRO A 136 20.69 8.53 12.93
CA PRO A 136 20.98 7.15 13.30
C PRO A 136 21.49 7.05 14.74
N ILE A 137 20.91 6.14 15.52
CA ILE A 137 21.33 5.84 16.89
C ILE A 137 21.42 4.32 17.11
N GLN A 138 22.19 3.92 18.13
CA GLN A 138 22.25 2.54 18.57
C GLN A 138 20.91 2.13 19.22
N VAL A 139 20.53 0.87 19.06
CA VAL A 139 19.33 0.33 19.72
C VAL A 139 19.52 0.42 21.23
N GLY A 140 18.53 1.02 21.91
CA GLY A 140 18.56 1.21 23.37
C GLY A 140 19.36 2.43 23.84
N ALA A 141 19.93 3.24 22.93
CA ALA A 141 20.52 4.51 23.31
C ALA A 141 19.45 5.46 23.88
N SER A 142 19.71 6.04 25.06
CA SER A 142 18.87 7.11 25.60
C SER A 142 19.24 8.43 24.92
N VAL A 143 18.21 9.18 24.54
CA VAL A 143 18.32 10.52 23.94
C VAL A 143 17.84 11.62 24.89
N ASP A 144 17.43 11.27 26.12
CA ASP A 144 16.73 12.17 27.06
C ASP A 144 17.58 13.35 27.53
N HIS A 145 18.91 13.20 27.44
CA HIS A 145 19.88 14.22 27.85
C HIS A 145 20.59 14.89 26.67
N LEU A 146 20.25 14.53 25.43
CA LEU A 146 20.85 15.11 24.24
C LEU A 146 20.10 16.38 23.84
N ASP A 147 20.82 17.42 23.40
CA ASP A 147 20.19 18.61 22.82
C ASP A 147 19.79 18.33 21.36
N PRO A 148 18.48 18.39 21.02
CA PRO A 148 18.03 18.20 19.64
C PRO A 148 18.65 19.21 18.66
N ARG A 149 19.00 20.42 19.09
CA ARG A 149 19.63 21.43 18.21
C ARG A 149 21.02 21.01 17.79
N GLU A 150 21.82 20.50 18.73
CA GLU A 150 23.14 19.99 18.41
C GLU A 150 23.05 18.80 17.45
N ALA A 151 22.10 17.89 17.67
CA ALA A 151 21.86 16.80 16.73
C ALA A 151 21.45 17.29 15.33
N ILE A 152 20.63 18.35 15.24
CA ILE A 152 20.34 19.03 13.98
C ILE A 152 21.63 19.51 13.30
N TYR A 153 22.49 20.21 14.03
CA TYR A 153 23.73 20.73 13.46
C TYR A 153 24.68 19.62 13.00
N GLN A 154 24.81 18.54 13.79
CA GLN A 154 25.61 17.38 13.43
C GLN A 154 25.06 16.70 12.16
N GLY A 155 23.76 16.45 12.11
CA GLY A 155 23.12 15.79 10.96
C GLY A 155 23.27 16.60 9.67
N LEU A 156 23.06 17.92 9.74
CA LEU A 156 23.26 18.83 8.60
C LEU A 156 24.73 18.97 8.19
N GLY A 157 25.66 18.77 9.13
CA GLY A 157 27.09 18.72 8.85
C GLY A 157 27.51 17.49 8.04
N GLY A 158 26.69 16.43 8.02
CA GLY A 158 26.95 15.20 7.30
C GLY A 158 28.20 14.50 7.83
N GLU A 159 29.27 14.52 7.03
CA GLU A 159 30.60 13.96 7.34
C GLU A 159 31.62 15.07 7.70
N GLY A 160 31.17 16.32 7.72
CA GLY A 160 31.96 17.50 8.05
C GLY A 160 31.72 17.98 9.50
N PRO A 161 32.18 19.19 9.84
CA PRO A 161 31.86 19.80 11.12
C PRO A 161 30.36 20.12 11.23
N PRO A 162 29.85 20.35 12.45
CA PRO A 162 28.46 20.73 12.66
C PRO A 162 28.11 21.95 11.81
N PHE A 163 26.88 21.98 11.29
CA PHE A 163 26.37 23.06 10.46
C PHE A 163 25.23 23.79 11.17
N PRO A 164 25.54 24.84 11.96
CA PRO A 164 24.53 25.58 12.69
C PRO A 164 23.52 26.23 11.76
N ILE A 165 22.25 26.23 12.16
CA ILE A 165 21.16 26.97 11.51
C ILE A 165 20.32 27.65 12.58
N GLN A 166 19.52 28.65 12.22
CA GLN A 166 18.48 29.15 13.12
C GLN A 166 17.36 28.12 13.26
N VAL A 167 17.21 27.53 14.45
CA VAL A 167 16.06 26.67 14.79
C VAL A 167 15.05 27.50 15.58
N ASP A 168 13.89 27.75 14.97
CA ASP A 168 12.82 28.55 15.56
C ASP A 168 12.13 27.79 16.70
N GLU A 169 11.85 26.50 16.51
CA GLU A 169 11.10 25.67 17.46
C GLU A 169 11.45 24.18 17.32
N ILE A 170 11.55 23.44 18.42
CA ILE A 170 11.53 21.97 18.40
C ILE A 170 10.09 21.53 18.66
N LEU A 171 9.48 20.83 17.72
CA LEU A 171 8.08 20.42 17.78
C LEU A 171 7.92 19.12 18.57
N VAL A 172 8.64 18.08 18.16
CA VAL A 172 8.60 16.77 18.81
C VAL A 172 9.86 15.97 18.50
N THR A 173 10.31 15.19 19.48
CA THR A 173 11.37 14.20 19.30
C THR A 173 10.85 12.81 19.61
N SER A 174 11.22 11.81 18.80
CA SER A 174 10.86 10.41 19.06
C SER A 174 11.97 9.46 18.64
N VAL A 175 12.07 8.32 19.31
CA VAL A 175 12.92 7.22 18.86
C VAL A 175 12.04 6.24 18.10
N TRP A 176 12.45 5.94 16.87
CA TRP A 176 11.75 5.02 15.99
C TRP A 176 12.67 3.85 15.63
N ARG A 177 12.15 2.63 15.76
CA ARG A 177 12.81 1.41 15.33
C ARG A 177 12.06 0.87 14.11
N PRO A 178 12.70 0.76 12.94
CA PRO A 178 12.05 0.21 11.77
C PRO A 178 11.67 -1.26 12.02
N MET A 179 10.42 -1.59 11.71
CA MET A 179 9.89 -2.95 11.72
C MET A 179 9.55 -3.34 10.30
N ILE A 180 9.92 -4.55 9.92
CA ILE A 180 9.51 -5.13 8.65
C ILE A 180 8.79 -6.42 8.93
N CYS A 181 7.47 -6.36 8.79
CA CYS A 181 6.62 -7.46 9.15
C CYS A 181 5.51 -7.65 8.13
N LEU A 182 5.10 -8.90 7.94
CA LEU A 182 3.92 -9.25 7.16
C LEU A 182 3.07 -10.24 7.97
N ALA A 183 1.77 -10.02 8.04
CA ALA A 183 0.87 -10.96 8.67
C ALA A 183 0.80 -12.25 7.85
N GLU A 184 0.89 -13.39 8.53
CA GLU A 184 0.75 -14.71 7.90
C GLU A 184 -0.61 -14.86 7.20
N LYS A 185 -1.62 -14.20 7.77
CA LYS A 185 -3.00 -14.15 7.29
C LYS A 185 -3.54 -12.74 7.37
N TYR A 186 -4.40 -12.38 6.42
CA TYR A 186 -5.08 -11.08 6.36
C TYR A 186 -6.53 -11.15 6.85
N ALA A 187 -7.04 -12.36 7.10
CA ALA A 187 -8.35 -12.60 7.68
C ALA A 187 -8.30 -13.66 8.78
N SER A 188 -9.20 -13.58 9.75
CA SER A 188 -9.42 -14.64 10.74
C SER A 188 -9.98 -15.90 10.10
N ALA A 189 -9.85 -17.04 10.80
CA ALA A 189 -10.37 -18.31 10.32
C ALA A 189 -11.90 -18.29 10.07
N GLY A 190 -12.65 -17.51 10.85
CA GLY A 190 -14.10 -17.35 10.68
C GLY A 190 -14.49 -16.33 9.61
N MET A 191 -13.52 -15.67 8.95
CA MET A 191 -13.74 -14.67 7.91
C MET A 191 -14.59 -13.47 8.37
N ARG A 192 -14.55 -13.11 9.66
CA ARG A 192 -15.22 -11.92 10.19
C ARG A 192 -14.28 -10.80 10.62
N VAL A 193 -13.00 -11.11 10.82
CA VAL A 193 -11.99 -10.11 11.17
C VAL A 193 -10.96 -10.02 10.05
N PHE A 194 -10.73 -8.81 9.54
CA PHE A 194 -9.80 -8.53 8.45
C PHE A 194 -8.72 -7.54 8.90
N LEU A 195 -7.50 -7.68 8.41
CA LEU A 195 -6.37 -6.79 8.74
C LEU A 195 -6.08 -5.87 7.55
N ALA A 196 -5.91 -4.57 7.79
CA ALA A 196 -5.57 -3.59 6.75
C ALA A 196 -4.51 -2.59 7.24
N GLY A 197 -3.58 -2.24 6.34
CA GLY A 197 -2.47 -1.34 6.66
C GLY A 197 -1.48 -1.94 7.67
N ASP A 198 -0.98 -1.12 8.58
CA ASP A 198 0.08 -1.50 9.53
C ASP A 198 -0.25 -2.66 10.48
N SER A 199 -1.54 -3.00 10.63
CA SER A 199 -1.95 -4.21 11.35
C SER A 199 -1.54 -5.48 10.61
N ALA A 200 -1.45 -5.41 9.28
CA ALA A 200 -1.17 -6.48 8.34
C ALA A 200 0.26 -6.44 7.77
N HIS A 201 0.82 -5.26 7.47
CA HIS A 201 2.16 -5.14 6.88
C HIS A 201 2.89 -3.89 7.42
N GLN A 202 4.16 -4.03 7.76
CA GLN A 202 5.01 -2.96 8.29
C GLN A 202 6.23 -2.85 7.41
N ASN A 203 6.54 -1.64 6.94
CA ASN A 203 7.57 -1.39 5.92
C ASN A 203 8.61 -0.40 6.45
N ILE A 204 9.81 -0.43 5.85
CA ILE A 204 10.72 0.72 5.88
C ILE A 204 10.10 1.83 4.98
N PRO A 205 10.24 3.13 5.33
CA PRO A 205 9.65 4.23 4.58
C PRO A 205 10.23 4.46 3.17
N THR A 206 11.34 3.79 2.81
CA THR A 206 11.99 3.93 1.50
C THR A 206 11.04 3.51 0.37
N GLY A 207 10.77 4.44 -0.56
CA GLY A 207 9.78 4.28 -1.63
C GLY A 207 8.33 4.65 -1.26
N GLY A 208 8.02 4.95 0.02
CA GLY A 208 6.72 5.50 0.42
C GLY A 208 5.51 4.57 0.24
N TYR A 209 5.71 3.25 0.24
CA TYR A 209 4.64 2.29 -0.11
C TYR A 209 3.60 2.04 0.99
N GLY A 210 3.94 2.24 2.27
CA GLY A 210 3.12 1.81 3.42
C GLY A 210 1.69 2.36 3.39
N MET A 211 1.53 3.68 3.50
CA MET A 211 0.20 4.34 3.49
C MET A 211 -0.58 4.06 2.21
N ASN A 212 0.08 4.08 1.05
CA ASN A 212 -0.56 3.78 -0.24
C ASN A 212 -1.13 2.34 -0.27
N THR A 213 -0.39 1.39 0.29
CA THR A 213 -0.84 -0.01 0.41
C THR A 213 -2.01 -0.11 1.40
N ALA A 214 -1.94 0.58 2.54
CA ALA A 214 -3.02 0.61 3.53
C ALA A 214 -4.35 1.16 2.99
N VAL A 215 -4.29 2.21 2.16
CA VAL A 215 -5.47 2.74 1.45
C VAL A 215 -6.00 1.71 0.46
N GLY A 216 -5.13 1.06 -0.31
CA GLY A 216 -5.52 0.00 -1.24
C GLY A 216 -6.19 -1.19 -0.55
N ASP A 217 -5.69 -1.59 0.62
CA ASP A 217 -6.28 -2.64 1.45
C ASP A 217 -7.69 -2.26 1.91
N SER A 218 -7.84 -1.05 2.44
CA SER A 218 -9.12 -0.54 2.95
C SER A 218 -10.16 -0.42 1.85
N PHE A 219 -9.74 -0.01 0.64
CA PHE A 219 -10.61 0.07 -0.52
C PHE A 219 -11.07 -1.31 -0.98
N ASP A 220 -10.15 -2.28 -1.07
CA ASP A 220 -10.43 -3.64 -1.52
C ASP A 220 -11.38 -4.39 -0.56
N ILE A 221 -11.13 -4.37 0.76
CA ILE A 221 -12.02 -5.06 1.70
C ILE A 221 -13.39 -4.37 1.84
N GLY A 222 -13.44 -3.04 1.72
CA GLY A 222 -14.65 -2.25 1.94
C GLY A 222 -15.78 -2.62 0.99
N TRP A 223 -15.49 -2.69 -0.33
CA TRP A 223 -16.51 -3.04 -1.32
C TRP A 223 -16.94 -4.51 -1.22
N LYS A 224 -16.01 -5.42 -0.87
CA LYS A 224 -16.28 -6.85 -0.72
C LYS A 224 -17.21 -7.15 0.45
N ILE A 225 -16.96 -6.52 1.61
CA ILE A 225 -17.87 -6.61 2.78
C ILE A 225 -19.24 -6.03 2.44
N SER A 226 -19.27 -4.87 1.77
CA SER A 226 -20.53 -4.27 1.32
C SER A 226 -21.31 -5.24 0.44
N ALA A 227 -20.67 -5.87 -0.55
CA ALA A 227 -21.32 -6.79 -1.48
C ALA A 227 -21.93 -8.02 -0.78
N VAL A 228 -21.21 -8.60 0.18
CA VAL A 228 -21.70 -9.74 0.97
C VAL A 228 -22.83 -9.32 1.91
N LEU A 229 -22.74 -8.16 2.57
CA LEU A 229 -23.80 -7.66 3.45
C LEU A 229 -25.10 -7.37 2.70
N HIS A 230 -25.01 -6.89 1.45
CA HIS A 230 -26.18 -6.66 0.59
C HIS A 230 -26.69 -7.95 -0.09
N GLY A 231 -26.02 -9.09 0.10
CA GLY A 231 -26.51 -10.40 -0.30
C GLY A 231 -26.34 -10.78 -1.77
N TYR A 232 -25.64 -9.96 -2.57
CA TYR A 232 -25.40 -10.24 -4.00
C TYR A 232 -24.02 -10.86 -4.28
N ALA A 233 -23.21 -11.11 -3.25
CA ALA A 233 -21.90 -11.76 -3.37
C ALA A 233 -21.71 -12.91 -2.38
N GLY A 234 -20.83 -13.85 -2.74
CA GLY A 234 -20.55 -15.06 -1.98
C GLY A 234 -19.25 -15.01 -1.17
N PRO A 235 -18.98 -16.04 -0.35
CA PRO A 235 -17.87 -16.07 0.60
C PRO A 235 -16.49 -16.09 -0.07
N LEU A 236 -16.38 -16.55 -1.33
CA LEU A 236 -15.11 -16.50 -2.07
C LEU A 236 -14.68 -15.07 -2.37
N LEU A 237 -15.61 -14.11 -2.37
CA LEU A 237 -15.28 -12.70 -2.54
C LEU A 237 -14.50 -12.17 -1.33
N LEU A 238 -14.89 -12.52 -0.10
CA LEU A 238 -14.11 -12.16 1.08
C LEU A 238 -12.78 -12.91 1.13
N ALA A 239 -12.76 -14.18 0.73
CA ALA A 239 -11.54 -14.99 0.68
C ALA A 239 -10.51 -14.47 -0.34
N SER A 240 -10.96 -13.70 -1.35
CA SER A 240 -10.03 -13.09 -2.31
C SER A 240 -9.22 -11.94 -1.70
N TYR A 241 -9.69 -11.29 -0.63
CA TYR A 241 -8.96 -10.19 0.02
C TYR A 241 -7.52 -10.56 0.37
N GLU A 242 -7.31 -11.68 1.06
CA GLU A 242 -5.96 -12.15 1.40
C GLU A 242 -5.15 -12.50 0.16
N GLN A 243 -5.75 -13.22 -0.79
CA GLN A 243 -5.08 -13.66 -2.03
C GLN A 243 -4.65 -12.49 -2.92
N GLU A 244 -5.39 -11.39 -2.88
CA GLU A 244 -5.13 -10.21 -3.69
C GLU A 244 -4.19 -9.24 -2.99
N ARG A 245 -4.37 -8.98 -1.69
CA ARG A 245 -3.68 -7.91 -0.96
C ARG A 245 -2.40 -8.34 -0.26
N ARG A 246 -2.33 -9.57 0.28
CA ARG A 246 -1.11 -10.04 0.95
C ARG A 246 0.11 -10.08 0.02
N PRO A 247 0.01 -10.56 -1.24
CA PRO A 247 1.14 -10.52 -2.17
C PRO A 247 1.60 -9.10 -2.52
N VAL A 248 0.68 -8.12 -2.52
CA VAL A 248 1.03 -6.71 -2.72
C VAL A 248 1.85 -6.19 -1.53
N GLY A 249 1.41 -6.47 -0.30
CA GLY A 249 2.16 -6.14 0.92
C GLY A 249 3.57 -6.75 0.92
N ALA A 250 3.69 -8.04 0.61
CA ALA A 250 4.97 -8.75 0.52
C ALA A 250 5.92 -8.11 -0.49
N ARG A 251 5.44 -7.83 -1.71
CA ARG A 251 6.23 -7.19 -2.77
C ARG A 251 6.73 -5.81 -2.35
N ASN A 252 5.86 -5.01 -1.73
CA ASN A 252 6.20 -3.65 -1.33
C ASN A 252 7.23 -3.65 -0.20
N ILE A 253 7.13 -4.60 0.75
CA ILE A 253 8.14 -4.84 1.79
C ILE A 253 9.49 -5.17 1.16
N GLU A 254 9.52 -6.17 0.27
CA GLU A 254 10.74 -6.60 -0.40
C GLU A 254 11.41 -5.44 -1.13
N ARG A 255 10.62 -4.66 -1.90
CA ARG A 255 11.16 -3.54 -2.64
C ARG A 255 11.65 -2.40 -1.74
N SER A 256 10.94 -2.11 -0.64
CA SER A 256 11.41 -1.13 0.35
C SER A 256 12.78 -1.53 0.90
N GLY A 257 12.99 -2.83 1.15
CA GLY A 257 14.27 -3.39 1.58
C GLY A 257 15.40 -3.18 0.56
N VAL A 258 15.11 -3.38 -0.73
CA VAL A 258 16.08 -3.11 -1.81
C VAL A 258 16.51 -1.64 -1.84
N HIS A 259 15.57 -0.71 -1.65
CA HIS A 259 15.90 0.72 -1.58
C HIS A 259 16.75 1.04 -0.35
N PHE A 260 16.40 0.47 0.80
CA PHE A 260 17.16 0.63 2.03
C PHE A 260 18.61 0.10 1.91
N GLU A 261 18.81 -1.00 1.19
CA GLU A 261 20.13 -1.56 0.90
C GLU A 261 21.02 -0.57 0.11
N VAL A 262 20.44 0.15 -0.85
CA VAL A 262 21.17 1.20 -1.60
C VAL A 262 21.70 2.28 -0.67
N HIS A 263 20.86 2.77 0.26
CA HIS A 263 21.29 3.73 1.27
C HIS A 263 22.37 3.16 2.19
N SER A 264 22.13 1.96 2.71
CA SER A 264 23.04 1.30 3.64
C SER A 264 24.42 1.05 3.02
N THR A 265 24.46 0.76 1.72
CA THR A 265 25.69 0.48 0.97
C THR A 265 26.64 1.68 0.95
N TYR A 266 26.19 2.85 0.52
CA TYR A 266 27.08 4.02 0.46
C TYR A 266 27.40 4.57 1.85
N VAL A 267 26.49 4.43 2.82
CA VAL A 267 26.76 4.77 4.22
C VAL A 267 27.87 3.89 4.78
N GLN A 268 27.85 2.59 4.47
CA GLN A 268 28.90 1.67 4.88
C GLN A 268 30.25 2.02 4.24
N TRP A 269 30.29 2.33 2.94
CA TRP A 269 31.53 2.76 2.28
C TRP A 269 32.11 4.03 2.92
N SER A 270 31.26 4.98 3.34
CA SER A 270 31.69 6.18 4.05
C SER A 270 32.29 5.84 5.42
N ARG A 271 31.64 4.95 6.17
CA ARG A 271 32.12 4.47 7.49
C ARG A 271 33.45 3.72 7.41
N ASP A 272 33.65 2.93 6.36
CA ASP A 272 34.88 2.16 6.14
C ASP A 272 36.07 3.05 5.76
N ALA A 273 35.82 4.28 5.30
CA ALA A 273 36.83 5.25 4.89
C ALA A 273 36.58 6.65 5.50
N PRO A 274 36.70 6.83 6.84
CA PRO A 274 36.35 8.07 7.50
C PRO A 274 37.12 9.28 6.93
N GLY A 275 36.39 10.35 6.62
CA GLY A 275 36.95 11.60 6.07
C GLY A 275 37.38 11.55 4.61
N VAL A 276 37.33 10.39 3.95
CA VAL A 276 37.69 10.26 2.52
C VAL A 276 36.62 10.88 1.63
N ILE A 277 35.33 10.67 1.94
CA ILE A 277 34.20 11.16 1.13
C ILE A 277 34.18 12.69 0.96
N THR A 278 34.70 13.44 1.94
CA THR A 278 34.79 14.91 1.91
C THR A 278 36.15 15.43 1.42
N SER A 279 37.13 14.55 1.21
CA SER A 279 38.48 14.94 0.82
C SER A 279 38.57 15.32 -0.67
N SER A 280 39.53 16.16 -1.03
CA SER A 280 39.87 16.47 -2.42
C SER A 280 40.93 15.52 -3.01
N THR A 281 41.22 14.39 -2.34
CA THR A 281 42.20 13.42 -2.83
C THR A 281 41.61 12.57 -3.96
N PRO A 282 42.44 11.88 -4.77
CA PRO A 282 41.94 10.94 -5.77
C PRO A 282 40.99 9.88 -5.21
N GLU A 283 41.26 9.39 -3.99
CA GLU A 283 40.42 8.41 -3.30
C GLU A 283 39.05 8.99 -2.93
N GLY A 284 39.00 10.26 -2.51
CA GLY A 284 37.75 10.96 -2.22
C GLY A 284 36.92 11.21 -3.48
N VAL A 285 37.56 11.54 -4.60
CA VAL A 285 36.89 11.67 -5.90
C VAL A 285 36.33 10.32 -6.35
N ASP A 286 37.11 9.24 -6.26
CA ASP A 286 36.69 7.88 -6.61
C ASP A 286 35.49 7.42 -5.77
N LEU A 287 35.56 7.61 -4.44
CA LEU A 287 34.46 7.24 -3.55
C LEU A 287 33.17 7.99 -3.88
N ARG A 288 33.23 9.30 -4.14
CA ARG A 288 32.06 10.07 -4.58
C ARG A 288 31.50 9.59 -5.91
N GLU A 289 32.36 9.27 -6.88
CA GLU A 289 31.92 8.74 -8.18
C GLU A 289 31.28 7.35 -8.03
N ARG A 290 31.80 6.48 -7.18
CA ARG A 290 31.20 5.17 -6.86
C ARG A 290 29.82 5.32 -6.24
N VAL A 291 29.64 6.25 -5.30
CA VAL A 291 28.31 6.56 -4.72
C VAL A 291 27.38 7.10 -5.79
N ALA A 292 27.83 8.05 -6.62
CA ALA A 292 27.04 8.61 -7.70
C ALA A 292 26.63 7.54 -8.74
N GLN A 293 27.52 6.61 -9.08
CA GLN A 293 27.23 5.51 -9.98
C GLN A 293 26.16 4.58 -9.40
N LEU A 294 26.31 4.17 -8.13
CA LEU A 294 25.31 3.33 -7.45
C LEU A 294 23.92 3.98 -7.49
N LEU A 295 23.82 5.26 -7.15
CA LEU A 295 22.55 5.99 -7.14
C LEU A 295 21.95 6.15 -8.55
N ARG A 296 22.79 6.30 -9.59
CA ARG A 296 22.33 6.35 -10.99
C ARG A 296 21.80 5.01 -11.49
N GLU A 297 22.43 3.91 -11.08
CA GLU A 297 22.05 2.55 -11.49
C GLU A 297 20.89 1.97 -10.67
N ARG A 298 20.71 2.44 -9.43
CA ARG A 298 19.72 1.94 -8.47
C ARG A 298 18.72 3.03 -8.07
N ASP A 299 18.23 3.77 -9.05
CA ASP A 299 17.29 4.90 -8.90
C ASP A 299 15.81 4.48 -8.71
N GLY A 300 15.56 3.24 -8.28
CA GLY A 300 14.23 2.64 -8.22
C GLY A 300 13.30 3.28 -7.19
N GLU A 301 13.85 3.83 -6.10
CA GLU A 301 13.09 4.40 -4.98
C GLU A 301 12.02 5.40 -5.42
N ASN A 302 12.29 6.15 -6.50
CA ASN A 302 11.38 7.18 -7.03
C ASN A 302 10.89 6.88 -8.46
N ARG A 303 11.18 5.69 -9.01
CA ARG A 303 10.95 5.39 -10.44
C ARG A 303 10.33 4.03 -10.70
N ASP A 304 10.10 3.21 -9.68
CA ASP A 304 9.53 1.88 -9.82
C ASP A 304 8.00 1.90 -9.97
N LEU A 305 7.53 2.48 -11.07
CA LEU A 305 6.11 2.62 -11.38
C LEU A 305 5.38 1.27 -11.47
N GLY A 306 6.09 0.19 -11.78
CA GLY A 306 5.51 -1.16 -11.84
C GLY A 306 5.16 -1.72 -10.47
N ILE A 307 5.86 -1.30 -9.41
CA ILE A 307 5.51 -1.61 -8.01
C ILE A 307 4.23 -0.87 -7.62
N GLU A 308 4.17 0.42 -7.93
CA GLU A 308 3.10 1.32 -7.48
C GLU A 308 1.77 1.10 -8.22
N LEU A 309 1.83 0.87 -9.54
CA LEU A 309 0.66 0.87 -10.42
C LEU A 309 0.47 -0.47 -11.16
N GLY A 310 1.54 -1.26 -11.28
CA GLY A 310 1.57 -2.41 -12.18
C GLY A 310 1.19 -3.75 -11.55
N TYR A 311 0.87 -3.79 -10.25
CA TYR A 311 0.47 -5.03 -9.61
C TYR A 311 -0.85 -5.56 -10.17
N ARG A 312 -1.00 -6.88 -10.14
CA ARG A 312 -2.18 -7.59 -10.62
C ARG A 312 -2.64 -8.61 -9.60
N TYR A 313 -3.95 -8.78 -9.53
CA TYR A 313 -4.61 -9.81 -8.74
C TYR A 313 -4.60 -11.14 -9.50
N SER A 314 -3.50 -11.88 -9.37
CA SER A 314 -3.32 -13.18 -10.01
C SER A 314 -2.43 -14.11 -9.17
N PRO A 315 -2.88 -15.35 -8.87
CA PRO A 315 -4.24 -15.85 -9.08
C PRO A 315 -5.23 -15.20 -8.10
N SER A 316 -6.45 -14.94 -8.56
CA SER A 316 -7.58 -14.53 -7.71
C SER A 316 -8.81 -15.37 -8.03
N PRO A 317 -9.59 -15.82 -7.02
CA PRO A 317 -10.79 -16.62 -7.25
C PRO A 317 -11.96 -15.79 -7.80
N VAL A 318 -11.84 -14.46 -7.85
CA VAL A 318 -12.87 -13.55 -8.36
C VAL A 318 -12.43 -12.79 -9.62
N VAL A 319 -11.40 -13.30 -10.29
CA VAL A 319 -10.94 -12.82 -11.58
C VAL A 319 -11.12 -13.94 -12.59
N VAL A 320 -11.85 -13.68 -13.67
CA VAL A 320 -12.08 -14.67 -14.71
C VAL A 320 -10.80 -14.87 -15.51
N ALA A 321 -10.36 -16.12 -15.62
CA ALA A 321 -9.17 -16.46 -16.37
C ALA A 321 -9.31 -16.03 -17.85
N PRO A 322 -8.25 -15.49 -18.47
CA PRO A 322 -8.27 -15.09 -19.87
C PRO A 322 -8.50 -16.30 -20.78
N GLN A 323 -9.49 -16.22 -21.68
CA GLN A 323 -9.80 -17.29 -22.63
C GLN A 323 -9.12 -16.98 -23.98
N ASN A 324 -8.00 -17.64 -24.28
CA ASN A 324 -7.26 -17.48 -25.54
C ASN A 324 -6.95 -16.02 -25.90
N ASP A 325 -6.56 -15.23 -24.89
CA ASP A 325 -6.62 -13.78 -24.94
C ASP A 325 -5.23 -13.12 -25.06
N GLY A 326 -4.32 -13.80 -25.76
CA GLY A 326 -2.90 -13.44 -25.89
C GLY A 326 -2.06 -13.78 -24.65
N ASP A 327 -0.86 -13.23 -24.61
CA ASP A 327 0.08 -13.42 -23.49
C ASP A 327 -0.11 -12.36 -22.40
N GLU A 328 0.08 -12.76 -21.14
CA GLU A 328 0.09 -11.84 -20.02
C GLU A 328 1.19 -10.78 -20.23
N PRO A 329 0.90 -9.46 -20.07
CA PRO A 329 1.93 -8.45 -20.24
C PRO A 329 3.05 -8.66 -19.21
N LYS A 330 4.30 -8.65 -19.65
CA LYS A 330 5.44 -8.80 -18.73
C LYS A 330 5.39 -7.75 -17.62
N TRP A 331 5.48 -8.20 -16.37
CA TRP A 331 5.62 -7.32 -15.22
C TRP A 331 7.09 -7.07 -14.91
N THR A 332 7.43 -5.83 -14.55
CA THR A 332 8.72 -5.44 -13.98
C THR A 332 8.48 -4.40 -12.89
N GLU A 333 9.42 -4.26 -11.95
CA GLU A 333 9.36 -3.26 -10.89
C GLU A 333 9.36 -1.84 -11.48
N ARG A 334 10.19 -1.63 -12.52
CA ARG A 334 10.46 -0.33 -13.12
C ARG A 334 9.30 0.22 -13.93
N THR A 335 8.68 -0.61 -14.76
CA THR A 335 7.82 -0.12 -15.84
C THR A 335 6.37 -0.48 -15.60
N PHE A 336 5.51 0.53 -15.48
CA PHE A 336 4.07 0.33 -15.58
C PHE A 336 3.64 0.18 -17.04
N VAL A 337 3.11 -0.99 -17.40
CA VAL A 337 2.47 -1.25 -18.69
C VAL A 337 0.95 -1.22 -18.49
N PRO A 338 0.24 -0.19 -18.98
CA PRO A 338 -1.21 -0.13 -18.87
C PRO A 338 -1.84 -1.31 -19.60
N SER A 339 -2.71 -2.05 -18.93
CA SER A 339 -3.38 -3.21 -19.51
C SER A 339 -4.75 -3.44 -18.88
N THR A 340 -5.64 -4.04 -19.66
CA THR A 340 -6.90 -4.61 -19.17
C THR A 340 -6.76 -6.09 -18.82
N TRP A 341 -5.54 -6.64 -18.72
CA TRP A 341 -5.35 -8.05 -18.35
C TRP A 341 -6.11 -8.36 -17.05
N PRO A 342 -6.88 -9.46 -16.96
CA PRO A 342 -7.71 -9.74 -15.80
C PRO A 342 -6.90 -9.65 -14.50
N GLY A 343 -7.45 -8.95 -13.51
CA GLY A 343 -6.77 -8.63 -12.25
C GLY A 343 -5.89 -7.37 -12.30
N SER A 344 -5.72 -6.70 -13.44
CA SER A 344 -5.02 -5.40 -13.51
C SER A 344 -5.97 -4.25 -13.20
N ARG A 345 -5.44 -3.15 -12.65
CA ARG A 345 -6.13 -1.87 -12.64
C ARG A 345 -6.32 -1.35 -14.07
N VAL A 346 -7.52 -0.86 -14.40
CA VAL A 346 -7.81 -0.39 -15.76
C VAL A 346 -6.92 0.81 -16.18
N PRO A 347 -6.54 0.91 -17.48
CA PRO A 347 -5.78 2.04 -17.98
C PRO A 347 -6.56 3.36 -17.92
N HIS A 348 -5.89 4.41 -17.45
CA HIS A 348 -6.38 5.78 -17.61
C HIS A 348 -6.25 6.23 -19.07
N VAL A 349 -7.36 6.69 -19.65
CA VAL A 349 -7.40 7.32 -20.98
C VAL A 349 -8.42 8.45 -20.95
N PHE A 350 -8.10 9.62 -21.49
CA PHE A 350 -9.10 10.65 -21.74
C PHE A 350 -10.01 10.25 -22.90
N LEU A 351 -11.31 10.47 -22.77
CA LEU A 351 -12.26 10.29 -23.87
C LEU A 351 -12.01 11.33 -24.98
N ARG A 352 -12.73 11.20 -26.10
CA ARG A 352 -12.60 12.09 -27.28
C ARG A 352 -12.77 13.58 -26.97
N ASP A 353 -13.45 13.92 -25.88
CA ASP A 353 -13.61 15.32 -25.44
C ASP A 353 -12.34 15.93 -24.83
N GLY A 354 -11.31 15.10 -24.58
CA GLY A 354 -10.04 15.49 -23.98
C GLY A 354 -10.13 15.90 -22.50
N LYS A 355 -11.28 15.68 -21.85
CA LYS A 355 -11.54 16.14 -20.47
C LYS A 355 -12.02 15.01 -19.56
N THR A 356 -12.91 14.15 -20.07
CA THR A 356 -13.50 13.06 -19.29
C THR A 356 -12.50 11.92 -19.18
N SER A 357 -12.17 11.53 -17.95
CA SER A 357 -11.32 10.37 -17.69
C SER A 357 -12.09 9.07 -17.91
N SER A 358 -11.41 8.01 -18.35
CA SER A 358 -11.95 6.65 -18.33
C SER A 358 -12.34 6.17 -16.92
N PHE A 359 -11.86 6.83 -15.87
CA PHE A 359 -12.30 6.57 -14.49
C PHE A 359 -13.60 7.30 -14.12
N ASP A 360 -13.95 8.41 -14.80
CA ASP A 360 -15.20 9.15 -14.53
C ASP A 360 -16.43 8.42 -15.07
N ILE A 361 -16.24 7.50 -16.03
CA ILE A 361 -17.31 6.65 -16.55
C ILE A 361 -17.54 5.40 -15.70
N LEU A 362 -16.64 5.06 -14.78
CA LEU A 362 -16.80 3.89 -13.93
C LEU A 362 -17.93 4.11 -12.92
N GLY A 363 -18.44 3.01 -12.41
CA GLY A 363 -19.40 2.95 -11.33
C GLY A 363 -18.79 3.51 -10.05
N THR A 364 -19.66 3.94 -9.14
CA THR A 364 -19.26 4.48 -7.84
C THR A 364 -19.80 3.60 -6.72
N GLY A 365 -19.11 3.56 -5.59
CA GLY A 365 -19.54 2.75 -4.44
C GLY A 365 -19.54 1.25 -4.77
N PRO A 366 -20.69 0.56 -4.76
CA PRO A 366 -20.76 -0.90 -4.97
C PRO A 366 -20.83 -1.33 -6.45
N GLU A 367 -20.89 -0.37 -7.38
CA GLU A 367 -21.22 -0.65 -8.78
C GLU A 367 -20.07 -1.30 -9.56
N PHE A 368 -20.35 -2.45 -10.18
CA PHE A 368 -19.53 -2.96 -11.28
C PHE A 368 -19.75 -2.10 -12.54
N THR A 369 -18.75 -2.00 -13.41
CA THR A 369 -18.91 -1.31 -14.71
C THR A 369 -18.69 -2.27 -15.86
N LEU A 370 -19.67 -2.38 -16.76
CA LEU A 370 -19.46 -3.00 -18.05
C LEU A 370 -19.21 -1.92 -19.10
N VAL A 371 -17.98 -1.88 -19.62
CA VAL A 371 -17.61 -1.02 -20.75
C VAL A 371 -17.72 -1.84 -22.03
N ASP A 372 -18.48 -1.33 -23.01
CA ASP A 372 -18.73 -2.00 -24.30
C ASP A 372 -18.38 -1.04 -25.45
N PHE A 373 -17.42 -1.44 -26.28
CA PHE A 373 -16.95 -0.70 -27.43
C PHE A 373 -17.57 -1.18 -28.75
N THR A 374 -18.46 -2.17 -28.72
CA THR A 374 -19.14 -2.66 -29.93
C THR A 374 -20.15 -1.65 -30.45
N ALA A 375 -20.33 -1.57 -31.77
CA ALA A 375 -21.24 -0.60 -32.38
C ALA A 375 -22.70 -0.74 -31.93
N ASN A 376 -23.13 -1.96 -31.61
CA ASN A 376 -24.51 -2.31 -31.29
C ASN A 376 -24.75 -2.66 -29.81
N ALA A 377 -23.80 -2.34 -28.91
CA ALA A 377 -23.90 -2.64 -27.47
C ALA A 377 -24.15 -4.14 -27.19
N ALA A 378 -23.51 -5.00 -27.97
CA ALA A 378 -23.79 -6.44 -27.97
C ALA A 378 -23.53 -7.11 -26.62
N PHE A 379 -22.52 -6.65 -25.87
CA PHE A 379 -22.22 -7.21 -24.55
C PHE A 379 -23.15 -6.65 -23.48
N ILE A 380 -23.52 -5.38 -23.56
CA ILE A 380 -24.55 -4.80 -22.66
C ILE A 380 -25.87 -5.58 -22.80
N GLU A 381 -26.29 -5.87 -24.03
CA GLU A 381 -27.54 -6.60 -24.31
C GLU A 381 -27.61 -7.97 -23.61
N VAL A 382 -26.49 -8.68 -23.49
CA VAL A 382 -26.45 -10.00 -22.83
C VAL A 382 -26.17 -9.93 -21.32
N PHE A 383 -25.44 -8.92 -20.84
CA PHE A 383 -25.08 -8.80 -19.42
C PHE A 383 -26.17 -8.14 -18.58
N GLU A 384 -26.78 -7.09 -19.08
CA GLU A 384 -27.71 -6.25 -18.32
C GLU A 384 -28.91 -7.02 -17.75
N PRO A 385 -29.59 -7.91 -18.50
CA PRO A 385 -30.68 -8.71 -17.95
C PRO A 385 -30.25 -9.59 -16.77
N VAL A 386 -29.01 -10.11 -16.79
CA VAL A 386 -28.48 -10.97 -15.73
C VAL A 386 -28.10 -10.15 -14.49
N PHE A 387 -27.49 -8.98 -14.67
CA PHE A 387 -27.23 -8.05 -13.56
C PHE A 387 -28.54 -7.68 -12.84
N GLN A 388 -29.56 -7.30 -13.60
CA GLN A 388 -30.89 -6.93 -13.07
C GLN A 388 -31.55 -8.10 -12.34
N ALA A 389 -31.57 -9.29 -12.95
CA ALA A 389 -32.17 -10.49 -12.36
C ALA A 389 -31.49 -10.90 -11.04
N ARG A 390 -30.18 -10.65 -10.91
CA ARG A 390 -29.39 -10.98 -9.72
C ARG A 390 -29.31 -9.83 -8.70
N GLY A 391 -29.86 -8.65 -8.99
CA GLY A 391 -29.84 -7.49 -8.10
C GLY A 391 -28.43 -6.94 -7.83
N VAL A 392 -27.49 -7.17 -8.75
CA VAL A 392 -26.10 -6.72 -8.62
C VAL A 392 -26.05 -5.23 -8.99
N PRO A 393 -25.47 -4.33 -8.17
CA PRO A 393 -25.27 -2.94 -8.54
C PRO A 393 -24.30 -2.83 -9.74
N TYR A 394 -24.72 -2.14 -10.79
CA TYR A 394 -23.93 -2.02 -12.01
C TYR A 394 -24.15 -0.69 -12.72
N LYS A 395 -23.17 -0.33 -13.55
CA LYS A 395 -23.22 0.77 -14.53
C LYS A 395 -22.78 0.23 -15.89
N VAL A 396 -23.41 0.70 -16.95
CA VAL A 396 -23.02 0.39 -18.33
C VAL A 396 -22.42 1.63 -18.99
N ALA A 397 -21.37 1.43 -19.77
CA ALA A 397 -20.73 2.46 -20.57
C ALA A 397 -20.59 1.99 -22.02
N HIS A 398 -21.52 2.41 -22.87
CA HIS A 398 -21.48 2.15 -24.31
C HIS A 398 -20.63 3.22 -25.02
N LEU A 399 -19.48 2.82 -25.54
CA LEU A 399 -18.45 3.72 -26.07
C LEU A 399 -18.00 3.34 -27.50
N PRO A 400 -18.92 3.16 -28.46
CA PRO A 400 -18.58 2.67 -29.81
C PRO A 400 -17.64 3.62 -30.56
N ASP A 401 -17.74 4.91 -30.26
CA ASP A 401 -16.94 5.94 -30.87
C ASP A 401 -15.58 6.13 -30.18
N GLN A 402 -15.30 5.52 -29.03
CA GLN A 402 -14.03 5.75 -28.32
C GLN A 402 -12.90 4.84 -28.84
N THR A 403 -12.66 4.86 -30.15
CA THR A 403 -11.72 3.97 -30.84
C THR A 403 -10.30 4.01 -30.27
N HIS A 404 -9.81 5.16 -29.83
CA HIS A 404 -8.49 5.28 -29.20
C HIS A 404 -8.44 4.65 -27.80
N VAL A 405 -9.54 4.72 -27.04
CA VAL A 405 -9.66 4.03 -25.75
C VAL A 405 -9.69 2.52 -25.99
N ARG A 406 -10.51 2.05 -26.93
CA ARG A 406 -10.56 0.63 -27.35
C ARG A 406 -9.19 0.12 -27.78
N THR A 407 -8.41 0.90 -28.52
CA THR A 407 -7.04 0.51 -28.92
C THR A 407 -6.11 0.30 -27.72
N ILE A 408 -6.19 1.15 -26.70
CA ILE A 408 -5.37 1.01 -25.48
C ILE A 408 -5.88 -0.14 -24.62
N TRP A 409 -7.20 -0.27 -24.47
CA TRP A 409 -7.85 -1.32 -23.69
C TRP A 409 -7.81 -2.67 -24.40
N GLN A 410 -7.55 -2.67 -25.70
CA GLN A 410 -7.39 -3.79 -26.62
C GLN A 410 -8.57 -4.77 -26.68
N ARG A 411 -9.75 -4.40 -26.17
CA ARG A 411 -10.87 -5.31 -25.96
C ARG A 411 -12.18 -4.67 -26.36
N ASP A 412 -13.14 -5.50 -26.77
CA ASP A 412 -14.49 -5.08 -27.16
C ASP A 412 -15.39 -4.86 -25.96
N ALA A 413 -15.20 -5.64 -24.90
CA ALA A 413 -15.85 -5.41 -23.63
C ALA A 413 -14.91 -5.67 -22.46
N VAL A 414 -15.11 -4.93 -21.37
CA VAL A 414 -14.37 -5.06 -20.12
C VAL A 414 -15.34 -4.90 -18.95
N LEU A 415 -15.36 -5.89 -18.06
CA LEU A 415 -16.04 -5.84 -16.77
C LEU A 415 -15.05 -5.37 -15.70
N VAL A 416 -15.32 -4.19 -15.16
CA VAL A 416 -14.52 -3.52 -14.14
C VAL A 416 -15.21 -3.64 -12.79
N ARG A 417 -14.45 -4.00 -11.77
CA ARG A 417 -14.87 -4.09 -10.37
C ARG A 417 -15.07 -2.71 -9.74
N PRO A 418 -15.75 -2.63 -8.59
CA PRO A 418 -15.85 -1.40 -7.81
C PRO A 418 -14.51 -0.78 -7.38
N ASP A 419 -13.42 -1.55 -7.41
CA ASP A 419 -12.05 -1.14 -7.08
C ASP A 419 -11.15 -0.88 -8.29
N ASP A 420 -11.75 -0.57 -9.44
CA ASP A 420 -11.08 -0.24 -10.70
C ASP A 420 -10.26 -1.39 -11.32
N HIS A 421 -10.36 -2.61 -10.80
CA HIS A 421 -9.66 -3.77 -11.35
C HIS A 421 -10.52 -4.54 -12.34
N VAL A 422 -9.90 -5.11 -13.37
CA VAL A 422 -10.61 -5.92 -14.36
C VAL A 422 -10.98 -7.27 -13.77
N ALA A 423 -12.28 -7.60 -13.72
CA ALA A 423 -12.76 -8.94 -13.40
C ALA A 423 -12.79 -9.84 -14.65
N TRP A 424 -13.16 -9.29 -15.81
CA TRP A 424 -13.31 -10.03 -17.06
C TRP A 424 -13.18 -9.10 -18.27
N ARG A 425 -12.86 -9.65 -19.45
CA ARG A 425 -12.84 -8.93 -20.71
C ARG A 425 -13.09 -9.86 -21.91
N ALA A 426 -13.48 -9.29 -23.05
CA ALA A 426 -13.66 -10.00 -24.31
C ALA A 426 -12.95 -9.30 -25.48
N SER A 427 -12.32 -10.10 -26.35
CA SER A 427 -11.81 -9.69 -27.65
C SER A 427 -12.91 -9.73 -28.72
N ASP A 428 -12.59 -9.22 -29.91
CA ASP A 428 -13.43 -9.29 -31.11
C ASP A 428 -13.72 -10.71 -31.60
N SER A 429 -12.84 -11.65 -31.26
CA SER A 429 -13.01 -13.08 -31.55
C SER A 429 -14.05 -13.78 -30.67
N ILE A 430 -14.58 -13.14 -29.63
CA ILE A 430 -15.60 -13.71 -28.74
C ILE A 430 -16.95 -13.04 -29.03
N PRO A 431 -17.88 -13.71 -29.74
CA PRO A 431 -19.20 -13.15 -29.96
C PRO A 431 -19.97 -13.03 -28.65
N ALA A 432 -20.64 -11.90 -28.42
CA ALA A 432 -21.35 -11.63 -27.17
C ALA A 432 -22.36 -12.72 -26.78
N PHE A 433 -23.11 -13.27 -27.75
CA PHE A 433 -24.07 -14.35 -27.52
C PHE A 433 -23.45 -15.68 -27.02
N SER A 434 -22.13 -15.84 -27.20
CA SER A 434 -21.40 -17.03 -26.72
C SER A 434 -20.91 -16.89 -25.28
N VAL A 435 -20.97 -15.67 -24.71
CA VAL A 435 -20.52 -15.41 -23.35
C VAL A 435 -21.54 -15.98 -22.37
N LYS A 436 -21.05 -16.86 -21.49
CA LYS A 436 -21.83 -17.37 -20.37
C LYS A 436 -21.80 -16.38 -19.21
N VAL A 437 -22.66 -15.37 -19.28
CA VAL A 437 -22.68 -14.25 -18.31
C VAL A 437 -22.85 -14.74 -16.88
N ASP A 438 -23.71 -15.73 -16.64
CA ASP A 438 -23.89 -16.32 -15.30
C ASP A 438 -22.58 -16.87 -14.72
N GLU A 439 -21.77 -17.56 -15.51
CA GLU A 439 -20.47 -18.10 -15.06
C GLU A 439 -19.46 -16.96 -14.78
N VAL A 440 -19.46 -15.91 -15.60
CA VAL A 440 -18.61 -14.71 -15.38
C VAL A 440 -18.97 -14.03 -14.06
N LEU A 441 -20.26 -13.83 -13.80
CA LEU A 441 -20.73 -13.18 -12.57
C LEU A 441 -20.59 -14.09 -11.35
N ASP A 442 -20.78 -15.40 -11.48
CA ASP A 442 -20.51 -16.36 -10.39
C ASP A 442 -19.07 -16.23 -9.89
N ILE A 443 -18.10 -16.14 -10.81
CA ILE A 443 -16.69 -15.91 -10.47
C ILE A 443 -16.51 -14.51 -9.87
N ALA A 444 -16.92 -13.44 -10.57
CA ALA A 444 -16.66 -12.07 -10.15
C ALA A 444 -17.30 -11.70 -8.80
N LEU A 445 -18.41 -12.34 -8.45
CA LEU A 445 -19.13 -12.16 -7.19
C LEU A 445 -18.72 -13.20 -6.13
N GLY A 446 -17.83 -14.13 -6.46
CA GLY A 446 -17.40 -15.20 -5.55
C GLY A 446 -18.53 -16.14 -5.13
N ILE A 447 -19.52 -16.35 -6.02
CA ILE A 447 -20.68 -17.24 -5.83
C ILE A 447 -20.32 -18.60 -6.44
N GLY A 448 -19.91 -19.55 -5.59
CA GLY A 448 -19.58 -20.91 -6.03
C GLY A 448 -19.11 -21.82 -4.90
N SER A 449 -19.43 -23.11 -4.99
CA SER A 449 -19.09 -24.15 -3.98
C SER A 449 -17.74 -24.83 -4.24
N GLN A 450 -17.16 -24.69 -5.44
CA GLN A 450 -15.83 -25.20 -5.73
C GLN A 450 -14.77 -24.25 -5.20
N GLY A 451 -14.34 -24.44 -3.97
CA GLY A 451 -13.01 -23.98 -3.59
C GLY A 451 -12.80 -23.59 -2.15
N LEU A 452 -13.81 -23.33 -1.31
CA LEU A 452 -13.54 -22.80 0.04
C LEU A 452 -12.51 -23.64 0.82
N ALA A 453 -12.62 -24.97 0.75
CA ALA A 453 -11.66 -25.90 1.36
C ALA A 453 -10.28 -25.96 0.66
N LYS A 454 -10.21 -25.78 -0.67
CA LYS A 454 -8.95 -25.77 -1.44
C LYS A 454 -8.24 -24.42 -1.39
N THR A 455 -8.97 -23.32 -1.25
CA THR A 455 -8.47 -21.95 -1.13
C THR A 455 -7.91 -21.69 0.26
N LEU A 456 -8.55 -22.21 1.32
CA LEU A 456 -8.01 -22.21 2.68
C LEU A 456 -6.78 -23.14 2.79
N ALA A 457 -6.80 -24.31 2.14
CA ALA A 457 -5.68 -25.26 2.14
C ALA A 457 -4.53 -24.91 1.17
N GLY A 458 -4.81 -24.16 0.11
CA GLY A 458 -3.87 -23.80 -0.97
C GLY A 458 -2.88 -22.69 -0.62
N SER A 459 -3.00 -22.09 0.57
CA SER A 459 -1.96 -21.23 1.13
C SER A 459 -0.69 -22.01 1.56
N ALA A 460 -0.70 -23.34 1.48
CA ALA A 460 0.47 -24.19 1.69
C ALA A 460 1.23 -24.47 0.37
N GLY A 461 2.00 -23.49 -0.10
CA GLY A 461 3.01 -23.68 -1.15
C GLY A 461 3.33 -22.36 -1.83
N THR A 462 4.56 -21.88 -1.98
CA THR A 462 5.93 -22.37 -1.74
C THR A 462 6.57 -21.55 -0.63
N LYS A 463 7.39 -22.15 0.24
CA LYS A 463 8.24 -21.41 1.19
C LYS A 463 9.22 -20.51 0.41
N GLN A 464 8.82 -19.29 0.10
CA GLN A 464 9.75 -18.16 0.03
C GLN A 464 10.03 -17.72 1.47
N HIS A 465 11.31 -17.51 1.76
CA HIS A 465 11.92 -17.53 3.08
C HIS A 465 11.34 -16.55 4.12
N PHE A 466 10.20 -16.85 4.70
CA PHE A 466 9.70 -16.19 5.90
C PHE A 466 9.04 -17.26 6.78
N THR A 467 9.45 -17.36 8.05
CA THR A 467 8.80 -18.20 9.06
C THR A 467 8.74 -17.45 10.39
N SER A 468 7.54 -17.01 10.74
CA SER A 468 6.94 -16.76 12.06
C SER A 468 7.86 -16.40 13.24
N THR A 469 7.66 -15.21 13.83
CA THR A 469 8.06 -14.96 15.23
C THR A 469 7.10 -14.04 15.99
N VAL A 470 6.87 -14.34 17.27
CA VAL A 470 5.91 -13.67 18.14
C VAL A 470 6.59 -12.63 19.03
N GLY A 471 6.19 -11.36 18.94
CA GLY A 471 6.50 -10.33 19.94
C GLY A 471 7.81 -9.56 19.70
N VAL A 472 8.16 -8.66 20.63
CA VAL A 472 9.41 -7.88 20.62
C VAL A 472 10.56 -8.83 21.01
N VAL A 473 10.96 -9.66 20.06
CA VAL A 473 12.06 -10.61 20.22
C VAL A 473 13.38 -9.91 19.82
N PRO A 474 14.48 -10.11 20.55
CA PRO A 474 15.82 -9.72 20.07
C PRO A 474 16.07 -10.23 18.64
N VAL A 475 16.78 -9.45 17.82
CA VAL A 475 16.97 -9.71 16.37
C VAL A 475 17.53 -11.12 16.13
N GLU A 476 18.41 -11.58 17.02
CA GLU A 476 19.04 -12.90 17.00
C GLU A 476 18.07 -14.10 17.09
N HIS A 477 16.81 -13.87 17.45
CA HIS A 477 15.79 -14.92 17.58
C HIS A 477 14.64 -14.76 16.57
N VAL A 478 14.68 -13.74 15.70
CA VAL A 478 13.70 -13.54 14.62
C VAL A 478 13.98 -14.54 13.50
N GLN A 479 13.00 -15.38 13.17
CA GLN A 479 13.13 -16.33 12.07
C GLN A 479 12.58 -15.73 10.77
N GLY A 480 13.18 -16.09 9.63
CA GLY A 480 12.71 -15.61 8.32
C GLY A 480 13.05 -14.14 8.03
N LEU A 481 14.23 -13.68 8.39
CA LEU A 481 14.74 -12.38 7.96
C LEU A 481 15.03 -12.39 6.44
N GLY A 482 14.53 -11.38 5.72
CA GLY A 482 15.01 -11.06 4.37
C GLY A 482 16.52 -10.83 4.37
N GLU A 483 17.20 -11.04 3.24
CA GLU A 483 18.68 -10.99 3.18
C GLU A 483 19.24 -9.67 3.74
N PHE A 484 18.59 -8.55 3.45
CA PHE A 484 18.96 -7.23 3.95
C PHE A 484 18.67 -6.99 5.44
N GLN A 485 17.87 -7.85 6.09
CA GLN A 485 17.54 -7.75 7.52
C GLN A 485 18.49 -8.57 8.42
N ARG A 486 19.29 -9.47 7.81
CA ARG A 486 20.34 -10.24 8.51
C ARG A 486 21.58 -9.37 8.69
#